data_AF-A0A1F8AYZ6-F1
#
_entry.id   AF-A0A1F8AYZ6-F1
#
_cell.length_a   1.000
_cell.length_b   1.000
_cell.length_c   1.000
_cell.angle_alpha   90.00
_cell.angle_beta   90.00
_cell.angle_gamma   90.00
#
_symmetry.space_group_name_H-M   'P 1'
#
loop_
_entity.id
_entity.type
_entity.pdbx_description
1 polymer ?
#
loop_
_entity_poly.entity_id
_entity_poly.type
_entity_poly.pdbx_seq_one_letter_code
_entity_poly.pdbx_strand_id
1 'polypeptide(L)'
;MKEKGRVENQEVYKAYLLAPLIKTAVLSDQDSFREYREKAAQKKGEIYNSIWGVTDGTEITIPPSIAANCLRWWGYQELGYKPAPRTFEQEMNLMIGSSAHFSLSRKLKEFGLSEQNVISEEAGMAGRLDFFFKNPKTGEWQVADFKTTSSFGFRQITREGLDPELKNTKNIYSPSNEAKRQVFLYMWAKRQEGFNVSMGNVIYINKDNGQVKEALVLWNAKTEYDVNTYLGEMLKAQGKVRNGELPDPTVKSPHICASFCPYRGYCEYGQVYAAGKIKKEAKRRPAWVYKEAKKEAEQKRRQMEELGVVQPRLISDPPDFEK
;
A
#
# COMPACT_ATOMS: atom_id res chain seq x y z
N MET A 1 19.69 -30.72 -32.95
CA MET A 1 18.89 -30.87 -31.69
C MET A 1 19.04 -29.60 -30.89
N LYS A 2 17.93 -29.03 -30.43
CA LYS A 2 17.85 -27.68 -29.85
C LYS A 2 18.55 -27.60 -28.50
N GLU A 3 19.64 -26.84 -28.42
CA GLU A 3 20.04 -26.20 -27.16
C GLU A 3 18.98 -25.14 -26.81
N LYS A 4 18.24 -25.38 -25.74
CA LYS A 4 17.31 -24.40 -25.18
C LYS A 4 17.65 -24.17 -23.71
N GLY A 5 18.18 -22.98 -23.44
CA GLY A 5 17.67 -22.14 -22.36
C GLY A 5 18.26 -22.34 -20.97
N ARG A 6 19.53 -21.95 -20.80
CA ARG A 6 19.97 -21.37 -19.52
C ARG A 6 19.96 -19.85 -19.68
N VAL A 7 18.78 -19.25 -19.53
CA VAL A 7 18.68 -17.80 -19.31
C VAL A 7 18.74 -17.58 -17.80
N GLU A 8 19.75 -16.87 -17.36
CA GLU A 8 19.92 -16.44 -15.98
C GLU A 8 18.73 -15.56 -15.58
N ASN A 9 17.92 -16.05 -14.64
CA ASN A 9 16.66 -15.45 -14.18
C ASN A 9 16.83 -14.13 -13.38
N GLN A 10 17.87 -13.33 -13.66
CA GLN A 10 18.06 -11.96 -13.13
C GLN A 10 17.66 -10.86 -14.13
N GLU A 11 17.34 -11.22 -15.38
CA GLU A 11 17.19 -10.25 -16.47
C GLU A 11 15.80 -9.61 -16.66
N VAL A 12 14.72 -10.14 -16.07
CA VAL A 12 13.36 -9.81 -16.52
C VAL A 12 12.96 -8.33 -16.26
N TYR A 13 13.57 -7.64 -15.28
CA TYR A 13 13.27 -6.22 -15.01
C TYR A 13 14.50 -5.31 -14.85
N LYS A 14 15.73 -5.85 -14.88
CA LYS A 14 16.97 -5.07 -14.64
C LYS A 14 16.87 -4.10 -13.42
N ALA A 15 16.11 -4.49 -12.41
CA ALA A 15 15.86 -3.68 -11.21
C ALA A 15 17.16 -3.47 -10.41
N TYR A 16 17.38 -2.25 -9.93
CA TYR A 16 18.45 -1.98 -8.97
C TYR A 16 17.97 -2.36 -7.56
N LEU A 17 18.71 -3.23 -6.87
CA LEU A 17 18.38 -3.69 -5.51
C LEU A 17 18.93 -2.71 -4.49
N LEU A 18 18.06 -2.11 -3.68
CA LEU A 18 18.47 -1.16 -2.66
C LEU A 18 18.93 -1.86 -1.38
N ALA A 19 18.45 -3.07 -1.08
CA ALA A 19 18.77 -3.74 0.19
C ALA A 19 20.29 -3.91 0.46
N PRO A 20 21.13 -4.32 -0.51
CA PRO A 20 22.58 -4.43 -0.30
C PRO A 20 23.27 -3.08 -0.03
N LEU A 21 22.85 -2.02 -0.75
CA LEU A 21 23.36 -0.66 -0.50
C LEU A 21 22.99 -0.18 0.89
N ILE A 22 21.71 -0.36 1.25
CA ILE A 22 21.18 0.03 2.56
C ILE A 22 21.90 -0.71 3.68
N LYS A 23 22.18 -2.00 3.52
CA LYS A 23 22.93 -2.77 4.52
C LYS A 23 24.33 -2.19 4.75
N THR A 24 25.05 -1.87 3.67
CA THR A 24 26.40 -1.28 3.74
C THR A 24 26.36 0.11 4.39
N ALA A 25 25.35 0.90 4.03
CA ALA A 25 25.08 2.20 4.61
C ALA A 25 24.75 2.11 6.11
N VAL A 26 23.84 1.22 6.54
CA VAL A 26 23.42 1.10 7.95
C VAL A 26 24.56 0.61 8.85
N LEU A 27 25.38 -0.34 8.38
CA LEU A 27 26.46 -0.92 9.18
C LEU A 27 27.65 0.03 9.41
N SER A 28 27.76 1.12 8.65
CA SER A 28 28.95 1.99 8.68
C SER A 28 28.92 3.10 9.72
N ASP A 29 27.89 3.26 10.56
CA ASP A 29 27.77 4.48 11.35
C ASP A 29 26.87 4.39 12.60
N GLN A 30 27.40 3.81 13.69
CA GLN A 30 26.71 3.79 14.99
C GLN A 30 26.93 5.06 15.85
N ASP A 31 27.79 6.00 15.44
CA ASP A 31 28.16 7.14 16.28
C ASP A 31 27.63 8.51 15.79
N SER A 32 27.36 8.71 14.48
CA SER A 32 26.87 10.00 13.95
C SER A 32 25.39 10.33 14.26
N PHE A 33 24.65 9.36 14.79
CA PHE A 33 23.20 9.40 14.96
C PHE A 33 22.75 10.30 16.13
N ARG A 34 23.63 10.54 17.11
CA ARG A 34 23.30 11.25 18.34
C ARG A 34 23.33 12.77 18.16
N GLU A 35 24.35 13.29 17.51
CA GLU A 35 24.57 14.74 17.31
C GLU A 35 23.59 15.38 16.30
N TYR A 36 23.13 14.61 15.32
CA TYR A 36 22.19 15.13 14.33
C TYR A 36 20.77 15.30 14.91
N ARG A 37 20.36 14.44 15.85
CA ARG A 37 19.02 14.50 16.47
C ARG A 37 18.79 15.79 17.24
N GLU A 38 19.83 16.31 17.89
CA GLU A 38 19.75 17.57 18.64
C GLU A 38 19.53 18.76 17.70
N LYS A 39 20.16 18.77 16.52
CA LYS A 39 20.01 19.86 15.53
C LYS A 39 18.70 19.81 14.75
N ALA A 40 18.17 18.62 14.45
CA ALA A 40 16.91 18.47 13.72
C ALA A 40 15.65 18.74 14.57
N ALA A 41 15.72 18.53 15.89
CA ALA A 41 14.61 18.85 16.80
C ALA A 41 14.32 20.36 16.83
N GLN A 42 15.35 21.21 16.75
CA GLN A 42 15.20 22.66 16.67
C GLN A 42 14.57 23.12 15.34
N LYS A 43 15.01 22.55 14.21
CA LYS A 43 14.53 22.95 12.87
C LYS A 43 13.09 22.51 12.57
N LYS A 44 12.63 21.41 13.18
CA LYS A 44 11.26 20.91 13.01
C LYS A 44 10.23 21.82 13.69
N GLY A 45 10.59 22.46 14.81
CA GLY A 45 9.73 23.44 15.49
C GLY A 45 9.46 24.71 14.66
N GLU A 46 10.41 25.11 13.81
CA GLU A 46 10.30 26.32 12.96
C GLU A 46 9.43 26.08 11.72
N ILE A 47 9.51 24.90 11.10
CA ILE A 47 8.75 24.56 9.88
C ILE A 47 7.26 24.32 10.18
N TYR A 48 6.93 23.75 11.34
CA TYR A 48 5.53 23.58 11.74
C TYR A 48 4.81 24.92 11.99
N ASN A 49 5.53 25.99 12.35
CA ASN A 49 4.92 27.31 12.51
C ASN A 49 4.75 28.07 11.19
N SER A 50 5.54 27.77 10.15
CA SER A 50 5.46 28.46 8.85
C SER A 50 4.43 27.86 7.88
N ILE A 51 4.09 26.57 8.01
CA ILE A 51 3.18 25.87 7.09
C ILE A 51 1.71 25.98 7.53
N TRP A 52 1.43 26.03 8.83
CA TRP A 52 0.05 26.00 9.36
C TRP A 52 -0.55 27.39 9.61
N GLY A 53 -0.02 28.42 8.94
CA GLY A 53 -0.70 29.71 8.79
C GLY A 53 -2.01 29.50 8.04
N VAL A 54 -3.11 29.41 8.79
CA VAL A 54 -4.45 29.18 8.29
C VAL A 54 -4.85 30.36 7.39
N THR A 55 -5.02 30.07 6.10
CA THR A 55 -5.81 30.88 5.18
C THR A 55 -6.91 30.00 4.60
N ASP A 56 -8.12 30.55 4.65
CA ASP A 56 -9.40 29.93 4.34
C ASP A 56 -9.41 29.15 3.02
N GLY A 57 -9.99 27.94 3.05
CA GLY A 57 -10.38 27.19 1.86
C GLY A 57 -9.39 26.13 1.34
N THR A 58 -8.48 25.61 2.17
CA THR A 58 -7.52 24.56 1.78
C THR A 58 -8.19 23.38 1.10
N GLU A 59 -7.77 23.07 -0.11
CA GLU A 59 -8.12 21.83 -0.80
C GLU A 59 -7.85 20.64 0.13
N ILE A 60 -8.90 19.89 0.41
CA ILE A 60 -8.84 18.68 1.21
C ILE A 60 -7.99 17.66 0.44
N THR A 61 -6.77 17.39 0.90
CA THR A 61 -5.86 16.42 0.27
C THR A 61 -5.67 15.18 1.14
N ILE A 62 -5.39 14.04 0.51
CA ILE A 62 -5.16 12.75 1.19
C ILE A 62 -3.68 12.37 1.09
N PRO A 63 -2.96 12.15 2.21
CA PRO A 63 -1.61 11.63 2.16
C PRO A 63 -1.55 10.18 1.68
N PRO A 64 -0.61 9.80 0.77
CA PRO A 64 -0.47 8.43 0.30
C PRO A 64 -0.33 7.39 1.40
N SER A 65 0.37 7.72 2.49
CA SER A 65 0.55 6.87 3.66
C SER A 65 -0.74 6.64 4.44
N ILE A 66 -1.67 7.59 4.44
CA ILE A 66 -2.99 7.44 5.05
C ILE A 66 -3.94 6.73 4.09
N ALA A 67 -3.95 7.11 2.81
CA ALA A 67 -4.71 6.45 1.76
C ALA A 67 -4.41 4.94 1.70
N ALA A 68 -3.13 4.57 1.81
CA ALA A 68 -2.67 3.18 1.89
C ALA A 68 -3.45 2.31 2.90
N ASN A 69 -3.93 2.91 3.99
CA ASN A 69 -4.73 2.24 5.02
C ASN A 69 -6.22 2.15 4.62
N CYS A 70 -7.06 3.03 5.22
CA CYS A 70 -8.50 3.07 5.04
C CYS A 70 -8.96 4.52 4.88
N LEU A 71 -9.72 4.83 3.83
CA LEU A 71 -10.20 6.20 3.58
C LEU A 71 -11.17 6.69 4.67
N ARG A 72 -11.86 5.79 5.37
CA ARG A 72 -12.66 6.15 6.53
C ARG A 72 -11.82 6.58 7.73
N TRP A 73 -10.59 6.04 7.90
CA TRP A 73 -9.65 6.57 8.89
C TRP A 73 -9.37 8.03 8.58
N TRP A 74 -8.96 8.32 7.35
CA TRP A 74 -8.69 9.68 6.89
C TRP A 74 -9.87 10.62 7.14
N GLY A 75 -11.08 10.20 6.78
CA GLY A 75 -12.29 11.00 7.00
C GLY A 75 -12.55 11.32 8.48
N TYR A 76 -12.25 10.43 9.42
CA TYR A 76 -12.30 10.77 10.85
C TYR A 76 -11.31 11.89 11.21
N GLN A 77 -10.11 11.91 10.61
CA GLN A 77 -9.11 12.95 10.90
C GLN A 77 -9.60 14.32 10.41
N GLU A 78 -10.04 14.39 9.15
CA GLU A 78 -10.48 15.63 8.52
C GLU A 78 -11.75 16.20 9.17
N LEU A 79 -12.68 15.33 9.59
CA LEU A 79 -13.90 15.74 10.30
C LEU A 79 -13.65 16.07 11.78
N GLY A 80 -12.40 16.10 12.24
CA GLY A 80 -12.03 16.57 13.57
C GLY A 80 -12.25 15.56 14.70
N TYR A 81 -12.43 14.27 14.41
CA TYR A 81 -12.53 13.25 15.45
C TYR A 81 -11.19 13.07 16.15
N LYS A 82 -11.22 12.97 17.48
CA LYS A 82 -10.02 12.75 18.28
C LYS A 82 -9.60 11.27 18.20
N PRO A 83 -8.37 10.96 17.74
CA PRO A 83 -7.88 9.58 17.74
C PRO A 83 -7.73 9.05 19.17
N ALA A 84 -7.82 7.73 19.34
CA ALA A 84 -7.42 7.11 20.60
C ALA A 84 -5.96 7.45 20.92
N PRO A 85 -5.62 7.71 22.20
CA PRO A 85 -4.24 7.98 22.59
C PRO A 85 -3.37 6.77 22.23
N ARG A 86 -2.20 7.05 21.67
CA ARG A 86 -1.22 6.00 21.35
C ARG A 86 -0.61 5.47 22.64
N THR A 87 -0.30 4.17 22.64
CA THR A 87 0.46 3.57 23.73
C THR A 87 1.92 4.03 23.67
N PHE A 88 2.63 3.93 24.78
CA PHE A 88 4.07 4.20 24.83
C PHE A 88 4.85 3.39 23.79
N GLU A 89 4.49 2.11 23.60
CA GLU A 89 5.12 1.25 22.59
C GLU A 89 4.89 1.77 21.16
N GLN A 90 3.67 2.25 20.85
CA GLN A 90 3.35 2.82 19.55
C GLN A 90 4.14 4.10 19.28
N GLU A 91 4.24 4.99 20.27
CA GLU A 91 5.07 6.20 20.18
C GLU A 91 6.55 5.86 19.99
N MET A 92 7.07 4.90 20.78
CA MET A 92 8.45 4.42 20.64
C MET A 92 8.72 3.86 19.24
N ASN A 93 7.79 3.07 18.69
CA ASN A 93 7.91 2.51 17.35
C ASN A 93 7.92 3.59 16.25
N LEU A 94 7.11 4.63 16.38
CA LEU A 94 7.11 5.76 15.45
C LEU A 94 8.42 6.56 15.52
N MET A 95 8.96 6.77 16.72
CA MET A 95 10.24 7.44 16.91
C MET A 95 11.40 6.64 16.28
N ILE A 96 11.45 5.33 16.54
CA ILE A 96 12.46 4.43 15.96
C ILE A 96 12.34 4.42 14.43
N GLY A 97 11.13 4.27 13.90
CA GLY A 97 10.86 4.27 12.47
C GLY A 97 11.30 5.58 11.81
N SER A 98 10.90 6.71 12.37
CA SER A 98 11.29 8.04 11.86
C SER A 98 12.80 8.24 11.85
N SER A 99 13.49 7.77 12.90
CA SER A 99 14.94 7.91 13.00
C SER A 99 15.68 7.01 12.00
N ALA A 100 15.14 5.83 11.71
CA ALA A 100 15.64 4.93 10.69
C ALA A 100 15.47 5.53 9.28
N HIS A 101 14.27 6.02 8.93
CA HIS A 101 14.01 6.70 7.65
C HIS A 101 15.00 7.84 7.45
N PHE A 102 15.11 8.70 8.46
CA PHE A 102 15.98 9.86 8.44
C PHE A 102 17.44 9.50 8.09
N SER A 103 17.96 8.43 8.70
CA SER A 103 19.34 8.01 8.52
C SER A 103 19.59 7.36 7.16
N LEU A 104 18.60 6.61 6.67
CA LEU A 104 18.65 6.02 5.32
C LEU A 104 18.63 7.11 4.26
N SER A 105 17.71 8.06 4.35
CA SER A 105 17.63 9.19 3.43
C SER A 105 18.97 9.93 3.32
N ARG A 106 19.63 10.22 4.45
CA ARG A 106 20.96 10.86 4.43
C ARG A 106 22.02 10.04 3.71
N LYS A 107 22.04 8.72 3.93
CA LYS A 107 23.05 7.84 3.33
C LYS A 107 22.76 7.55 1.86
N LEU A 108 21.50 7.59 1.47
CA LEU A 108 21.08 7.34 0.10
C LEU A 108 21.09 8.59 -0.78
N LYS A 109 21.29 9.79 -0.22
CA LYS A 109 21.26 11.08 -0.94
C LYS A 109 22.17 11.15 -2.19
N GLU A 110 23.24 10.38 -2.23
CA GLU A 110 24.19 10.36 -3.35
C GLU A 110 23.67 9.54 -4.54
N PHE A 111 22.71 8.64 -4.28
CA PHE A 111 22.11 7.76 -5.27
C PHE A 111 20.77 8.31 -5.79
N GLY A 112 20.24 9.38 -5.20
CA GLY A 112 18.94 9.93 -5.57
C GLY A 112 18.41 10.99 -4.60
N LEU A 113 17.15 11.37 -4.82
CA LEU A 113 16.46 12.42 -4.10
C LEU A 113 15.66 11.85 -2.94
N SER A 114 15.97 12.30 -1.72
CA SER A 114 15.21 11.92 -0.52
C SER A 114 14.05 12.85 -0.25
N GLU A 115 13.05 12.35 0.48
CA GLU A 115 11.96 13.14 1.08
C GLU A 115 11.26 14.07 0.07
N GLN A 116 10.98 13.53 -1.13
CA GLN A 116 10.40 14.30 -2.23
C GLN A 116 8.92 14.57 -1.97
N ASN A 117 8.53 15.84 -2.07
CA ASN A 117 7.12 16.19 -2.05
C ASN A 117 6.42 15.61 -3.27
N VAL A 118 5.20 15.15 -3.04
CA VAL A 118 4.28 14.63 -4.05
C VAL A 118 2.97 15.37 -3.84
N ILE A 119 2.59 16.19 -4.81
CA ILE A 119 1.34 16.96 -4.79
C ILE A 119 0.66 16.74 -6.13
N SER A 120 -0.60 16.36 -6.09
CA SER A 120 -1.46 16.24 -7.26
C SER A 120 -2.84 16.73 -6.89
N GLU A 121 -3.18 17.93 -7.36
CA GLU A 121 -4.50 18.55 -7.18
C GLU A 121 -5.59 17.70 -7.84
N GLU A 122 -5.32 17.16 -9.04
CA GLU A 122 -6.23 16.26 -9.76
C GLU A 122 -6.60 15.02 -8.96
N ALA A 123 -5.61 14.40 -8.29
CA ALA A 123 -5.84 13.26 -7.41
C ALA A 123 -6.29 13.68 -5.99
N GLY A 124 -6.32 14.98 -5.70
CA GLY A 124 -6.48 15.52 -4.36
C GLY A 124 -5.51 14.87 -3.36
N MET A 125 -4.25 14.72 -3.74
CA MET A 125 -3.26 13.94 -3.01
C MET A 125 -2.05 14.80 -2.68
N ALA A 126 -1.61 14.81 -1.42
CA ALA A 126 -0.42 15.51 -1.00
C ALA A 126 0.35 14.71 0.06
N GLY A 127 1.63 14.48 -0.16
CA GLY A 127 2.47 13.76 0.79
C GLY A 127 3.94 13.79 0.41
N ARG A 128 4.69 12.86 1.00
CA ARG A 128 6.14 12.82 0.87
C ARG A 128 6.61 11.40 0.60
N LEU A 129 7.37 11.25 -0.47
CA LEU A 129 8.03 10.01 -0.87
C LEU A 129 9.38 9.91 -0.16
N ASP A 130 9.70 8.77 0.45
CA ASP A 130 10.95 8.59 1.20
C ASP A 130 12.19 8.75 0.30
N PHE A 131 12.17 8.14 -0.89
CA PHE A 131 13.32 8.19 -1.81
C PHE A 131 12.92 8.02 -3.28
N PHE A 132 13.58 8.75 -4.18
CA PHE A 132 13.33 8.75 -5.61
C PHE A 132 14.66 8.77 -6.37
N PHE A 133 14.88 7.82 -7.27
CA PHE A 133 16.19 7.67 -7.90
C PHE A 133 16.08 7.14 -9.32
N LYS A 134 17.13 7.38 -10.12
CA LYS A 134 17.25 6.84 -11.46
C LYS A 134 18.01 5.52 -11.39
N ASN A 135 17.38 4.44 -11.82
CA ASN A 135 18.00 3.12 -11.89
C ASN A 135 19.23 3.20 -12.82
N PRO A 136 20.45 2.93 -12.33
CA PRO A 136 21.66 3.05 -13.16
C PRO A 136 21.76 1.96 -14.23
N LYS A 137 20.99 0.86 -14.12
CA LYS A 137 20.98 -0.24 -15.10
C LYS A 137 20.00 -0.03 -16.24
N THR A 138 18.83 0.56 -15.96
CA THR A 138 17.78 0.77 -16.98
C THR A 138 17.67 2.21 -17.44
N GLY A 139 18.18 3.17 -16.66
CA GLY A 139 17.95 4.59 -16.87
C GLY A 139 16.54 5.05 -16.54
N GLU A 140 15.67 4.17 -16.04
CA GLU A 140 14.30 4.49 -15.63
C GLU A 140 14.25 4.97 -14.18
N TRP A 141 13.20 5.69 -13.83
CA TRP A 141 13.02 6.17 -12.46
C TRP A 141 12.38 5.10 -11.56
N GLN A 142 12.75 5.13 -10.29
CA GLN A 142 12.24 4.26 -9.24
C GLN A 142 11.87 5.09 -8.02
N VAL A 143 10.75 4.74 -7.40
CA VAL A 143 10.36 5.26 -6.08
C VAL A 143 10.72 4.23 -5.03
N ALA A 144 11.06 4.64 -3.82
CA ALA A 144 11.23 3.73 -2.70
C ALA A 144 10.53 4.26 -1.45
N ASP A 145 9.88 3.33 -0.75
CA ASP A 145 9.21 3.53 0.52
C ASP A 145 9.88 2.63 1.56
N PHE A 146 10.27 3.22 2.69
CA PHE A 146 10.95 2.52 3.77
C PHE A 146 9.93 2.11 4.84
N LYS A 147 10.13 0.94 5.42
CA LYS A 147 9.23 0.36 6.42
C LYS A 147 10.03 -0.30 7.52
N THR A 148 9.96 0.24 8.73
CA THR A 148 10.52 -0.44 9.91
C THR A 148 9.50 -1.39 10.52
N THR A 149 9.93 -2.58 10.91
CA THR A 149 9.08 -3.59 11.54
C THR A 149 9.84 -4.33 12.65
N SER A 150 9.12 -4.99 13.56
CA SER A 150 9.71 -5.88 14.57
C SER A 150 10.15 -7.20 13.95
N SER A 151 10.93 -8.00 14.66
CA SER A 151 11.33 -9.33 14.21
C SER A 151 10.15 -10.25 13.90
N PHE A 152 9.06 -10.12 14.67
CA PHE A 152 7.84 -10.87 14.40
C PHE A 152 7.21 -10.48 13.06
N GLY A 153 6.97 -9.18 12.85
CA GLY A 153 6.45 -8.68 11.57
C GLY A 153 7.40 -8.96 10.41
N PHE A 154 8.70 -8.89 10.64
CA PHE A 154 9.73 -9.18 9.63
C PHE A 154 9.67 -10.63 9.14
N ARG A 155 9.37 -11.60 10.01
CA ARG A 155 9.21 -13.01 9.63
C ARG A 155 7.98 -13.23 8.75
N GLN A 156 6.93 -12.44 8.92
CA GLN A 156 5.70 -12.51 8.13
C GLN A 156 5.85 -11.95 6.70
N ILE A 157 6.94 -11.24 6.42
CA ILE A 157 7.26 -10.78 5.07
C ILE A 157 7.82 -11.98 4.29
N THR A 158 6.96 -12.64 3.53
CA THR A 158 7.28 -13.83 2.75
C THR A 158 7.25 -13.54 1.25
N ARG A 159 7.46 -14.57 0.43
CA ARG A 159 7.32 -14.52 -1.03
C ARG A 159 5.92 -14.94 -1.50
N GLU A 160 5.00 -15.18 -0.56
CA GLU A 160 3.64 -15.60 -0.88
C GLU A 160 2.87 -14.44 -1.51
N GLY A 161 2.17 -14.69 -2.62
CA GLY A 161 1.48 -13.64 -3.37
C GLY A 161 2.40 -12.70 -4.18
N LEU A 162 3.68 -13.06 -4.34
CA LEU A 162 4.61 -12.31 -5.17
C LEU A 162 4.12 -12.31 -6.61
N ASP A 163 4.30 -11.18 -7.29
CA ASP A 163 3.94 -11.04 -8.70
C ASP A 163 4.55 -12.21 -9.51
N PRO A 164 3.79 -12.91 -10.37
CA PRO A 164 4.30 -14.01 -11.19
C PRO A 164 5.60 -13.66 -11.91
N GLU A 165 5.71 -12.41 -12.36
CA GLU A 165 6.87 -11.86 -13.08
C GLU A 165 8.14 -11.82 -12.21
N LEU A 166 7.99 -11.75 -10.90
CA LEU A 166 9.09 -11.66 -9.93
C LEU A 166 9.43 -12.99 -9.26
N LYS A 167 8.65 -14.06 -9.50
CA LYS A 167 8.80 -15.36 -8.80
C LYS A 167 10.19 -15.99 -8.94
N ASN A 168 10.88 -15.75 -10.06
CA ASN A 168 12.22 -16.28 -10.31
C ASN A 168 13.34 -15.44 -9.69
N THR A 169 13.06 -14.21 -9.28
CA THR A 169 14.05 -13.32 -8.67
C THR A 169 14.26 -13.73 -7.21
N LYS A 170 15.44 -14.24 -6.86
CA LYS A 170 15.78 -14.63 -5.48
C LYS A 170 15.78 -13.41 -4.56
N ASN A 171 15.43 -13.62 -3.29
CA ASN A 171 15.46 -12.59 -2.23
C ASN A 171 14.57 -11.35 -2.43
N ILE A 172 13.64 -11.40 -3.39
CA ILE A 172 12.53 -10.44 -3.49
C ILE A 172 11.31 -10.99 -2.76
N TYR A 173 10.65 -10.15 -1.98
CA TYR A 173 9.50 -10.50 -1.16
C TYR A 173 8.23 -9.82 -1.67
N SER A 174 7.08 -10.29 -1.18
CA SER A 174 5.80 -9.66 -1.47
C SER A 174 5.61 -8.43 -0.60
N PRO A 175 5.19 -7.28 -1.16
CA PRO A 175 4.82 -6.13 -0.36
C PRO A 175 3.48 -6.40 0.36
N SER A 176 3.31 -5.85 1.55
CA SER A 176 2.00 -5.72 2.18
C SER A 176 1.05 -4.92 1.29
N ASN A 177 -0.26 -5.15 1.41
CA ASN A 177 -1.26 -4.45 0.60
C ASN A 177 -1.18 -2.92 0.79
N GLU A 178 -0.90 -2.49 2.02
CA GLU A 178 -0.74 -1.10 2.42
C GLU A 178 0.50 -0.49 1.75
N ALA A 179 1.68 -1.11 1.91
CA ALA A 179 2.90 -0.60 1.31
C ALA A 179 2.82 -0.61 -0.23
N LYS A 180 2.21 -1.65 -0.82
CA LYS A 180 1.97 -1.73 -2.26
C LYS A 180 1.11 -0.55 -2.75
N ARG A 181 0.01 -0.25 -2.06
CA ARG A 181 -0.90 0.86 -2.39
C ARG A 181 -0.20 2.21 -2.23
N GLN A 182 0.58 2.41 -1.17
CA GLN A 182 1.35 3.63 -0.96
C GLN A 182 2.35 3.86 -2.10
N VAL A 183 3.11 2.83 -2.46
CA VAL A 183 4.08 2.88 -3.56
C VAL A 183 3.39 3.14 -4.91
N PHE A 184 2.25 2.50 -5.18
CA PHE A 184 1.48 2.76 -6.41
C PHE A 184 1.12 4.23 -6.58
N LEU A 185 0.66 4.89 -5.51
CA LEU A 185 0.32 6.31 -5.54
C LEU A 185 1.54 7.19 -5.84
N TYR A 186 2.69 6.89 -5.24
CA TYR A 186 3.92 7.62 -5.54
C TYR A 186 4.40 7.40 -6.97
N MET A 187 4.35 6.17 -7.47
CA MET A 187 4.70 5.85 -8.85
C MET A 187 3.80 6.60 -9.82
N TRP A 188 2.47 6.57 -9.59
CA TRP A 188 1.50 7.27 -10.41
C TRP A 188 1.80 8.78 -10.45
N ALA A 189 1.96 9.41 -9.28
CA ALA A 189 2.19 10.85 -9.23
C ALA A 189 3.48 11.28 -9.92
N LYS A 190 4.57 10.53 -9.73
CA LYS A 190 5.84 10.82 -10.42
C LYS A 190 5.73 10.61 -11.93
N ARG A 191 4.87 9.70 -12.41
CA ARG A 191 4.57 9.60 -13.85
C ARG A 191 3.78 10.80 -14.37
N GLN A 192 2.86 11.36 -13.59
CA GLN A 192 2.17 12.61 -13.96
C GLN A 192 3.13 13.80 -14.04
N GLU A 193 4.19 13.81 -13.22
CA GLU A 193 5.30 14.77 -13.33
C GLU A 193 6.23 14.53 -14.55
N GLY A 194 5.94 13.54 -15.40
CA GLY A 194 6.69 13.23 -16.61
C GLY A 194 7.88 12.28 -16.43
N PHE A 195 8.08 11.72 -15.23
CA PHE A 195 9.13 10.74 -15.01
C PHE A 195 8.70 9.35 -15.51
N ASN A 196 9.55 8.69 -16.30
CA ASN A 196 9.32 7.29 -16.67
C ASN A 196 9.64 6.35 -15.48
N VAL A 197 8.68 6.23 -14.54
CA VAL A 197 8.79 5.34 -13.38
C VAL A 197 8.33 3.94 -13.74
N SER A 198 9.23 2.95 -13.73
CA SER A 198 8.89 1.57 -14.10
C SER A 198 8.63 0.64 -12.92
N MET A 199 9.12 0.99 -11.74
CA MET A 199 8.92 0.19 -10.54
C MET A 199 9.10 1.00 -9.25
N GLY A 200 8.57 0.45 -8.16
CA GLY A 200 8.79 0.93 -6.82
C GLY A 200 9.37 -0.15 -5.92
N ASN A 201 10.15 0.28 -4.93
CA ASN A 201 10.79 -0.57 -3.94
C ASN A 201 10.13 -0.35 -2.58
N VAL A 202 9.78 -1.41 -1.88
CA VAL A 202 9.47 -1.35 -0.45
C VAL A 202 10.63 -1.99 0.31
N ILE A 203 11.32 -1.21 1.13
CA ILE A 203 12.44 -1.69 1.93
C ILE A 203 11.99 -1.89 3.36
N TYR A 204 11.87 -3.16 3.75
CA TYR A 204 11.56 -3.55 5.11
C TYR A 204 12.84 -3.71 5.91
N ILE A 205 12.88 -3.08 7.08
CA ILE A 205 14.02 -3.08 7.98
C ILE A 205 13.55 -3.62 9.32
N ASN A 206 14.17 -4.71 9.76
CA ASN A 206 13.96 -5.22 11.09
C ASN A 206 14.67 -4.31 12.09
N LYS A 207 13.89 -3.60 12.91
CA LYS A 207 14.42 -2.67 13.90
C LYS A 207 15.22 -3.37 15.02
N ASP A 208 15.00 -4.66 15.24
CA ASP A 208 15.62 -5.39 16.36
C ASP A 208 17.03 -5.92 16.00
N ASN A 209 17.31 -6.15 14.72
CA ASN A 209 18.57 -6.76 14.28
C ASN A 209 19.18 -6.19 12.98
N GLY A 210 18.56 -5.15 12.41
CA GLY A 210 19.05 -4.47 11.20
C GLY A 210 18.93 -5.27 9.90
N GLN A 211 18.32 -6.46 9.91
CA GLN A 211 18.10 -7.22 8.67
C GLN A 211 17.17 -6.47 7.72
N VAL A 212 17.43 -6.62 6.42
CA VAL A 212 16.70 -5.94 5.35
C VAL A 212 16.04 -6.94 4.42
N LYS A 213 14.78 -6.70 4.07
CA LYS A 213 14.04 -7.39 3.01
C LYS A 213 13.54 -6.36 2.01
N GLU A 214 13.62 -6.70 0.74
CA GLU A 214 13.17 -5.84 -0.35
C GLU A 214 11.99 -6.48 -1.07
N ALA A 215 10.93 -5.71 -1.25
CA ALA A 215 9.82 -6.07 -2.10
C ALA A 215 9.77 -5.11 -3.30
N LEU A 216 9.40 -5.64 -4.46
CA LEU A 216 9.27 -4.85 -5.68
C LEU A 216 7.81 -4.74 -6.10
N VAL A 217 7.49 -3.58 -6.63
CA VAL A 217 6.18 -3.20 -7.14
C VAL A 217 6.36 -2.77 -8.59
N LEU A 218 5.87 -3.58 -9.54
CA LEU A 218 6.05 -3.30 -10.97
C LEU A 218 4.98 -2.32 -11.47
N TRP A 219 5.39 -1.41 -12.37
CA TRP A 219 4.44 -0.62 -13.15
C TRP A 219 4.05 -1.38 -14.41
N ASN A 220 2.82 -1.91 -14.43
CA ASN A 220 2.23 -2.60 -15.58
C ASN A 220 0.75 -2.20 -15.72
N ALA A 221 0.09 -2.67 -16.79
CA ALA A 221 -1.30 -2.31 -17.07
C ALA A 221 -2.26 -2.64 -15.90
N LYS A 222 -1.98 -3.71 -15.15
CA LYS A 222 -2.77 -4.07 -13.97
C LYS A 222 -2.56 -3.08 -12.82
N THR A 223 -1.32 -2.74 -12.52
CA THR A 223 -0.98 -1.70 -11.53
C THR A 223 -1.63 -0.37 -11.88
N GLU A 224 -1.58 0.03 -13.16
CA GLU A 224 -2.18 1.26 -13.64
C GLU A 224 -3.71 1.26 -13.49
N TYR A 225 -4.37 0.15 -13.82
CA TYR A 225 -5.81 -0.02 -13.57
C TYR A 225 -6.15 0.04 -12.07
N ASP A 226 -5.38 -0.66 -11.23
CA ASP A 226 -5.58 -0.73 -9.78
C ASP A 226 -5.42 0.65 -9.12
N VAL A 227 -4.43 1.45 -9.54
CA VAL A 227 -4.21 2.78 -8.98
C VAL A 227 -5.26 3.78 -9.46
N ASN A 228 -5.65 3.76 -10.74
CA ASN A 228 -6.70 4.65 -11.25
C ASN A 228 -8.07 4.38 -10.59
N THR A 229 -8.39 3.10 -10.36
CA THR A 229 -9.59 2.71 -9.60
C THR A 229 -9.53 3.29 -8.18
N TYR A 230 -8.36 3.20 -7.55
CA TYR A 230 -8.17 3.67 -6.19
C TYR A 230 -8.19 5.20 -6.06
N LEU A 231 -7.66 5.93 -7.05
CA LEU A 231 -7.79 7.39 -7.14
C LEU A 231 -9.27 7.80 -7.23
N GLY A 232 -10.09 7.04 -7.96
CA GLY A 232 -11.54 7.23 -7.98
C GLY A 232 -12.21 7.05 -6.61
N GLU A 233 -11.73 6.10 -5.78
CA GLU A 233 -12.19 5.96 -4.39
C GLU A 233 -11.77 7.16 -3.52
N MET A 234 -10.56 7.67 -3.71
CA MET A 234 -10.04 8.86 -3.01
C MET A 234 -10.88 10.10 -3.30
N LEU A 235 -11.17 10.39 -4.57
CA LEU A 235 -12.00 11.52 -4.96
C LEU A 235 -13.43 11.44 -4.38
N LYS A 236 -14.02 10.24 -4.38
CA LYS A 236 -15.32 10.01 -3.73
C LYS A 236 -15.27 10.25 -2.22
N ALA A 237 -14.20 9.79 -1.55
CA ALA A 237 -14.01 10.04 -0.14
C ALA A 237 -13.89 11.55 0.16
N GLN A 238 -13.18 12.30 -0.68
CA GLN A 238 -13.09 13.76 -0.56
C GLN A 238 -14.44 14.45 -0.73
N GLY A 239 -15.25 14.02 -1.69
CA GLY A 239 -16.62 14.51 -1.83
C GLY A 239 -17.45 14.30 -0.56
N LYS A 240 -17.35 13.11 0.07
CA LYS A 240 -18.05 12.81 1.33
C LYS A 240 -17.58 13.71 2.48
N VAL A 241 -16.26 13.84 2.68
CA VAL A 241 -15.72 14.69 3.75
C VAL A 241 -16.09 16.16 3.56
N ARG A 242 -16.07 16.68 2.31
CA ARG A 242 -16.55 18.04 1.99
C ARG A 242 -18.01 18.26 2.41
N ASN A 243 -18.83 17.22 2.37
CA ASN A 243 -20.23 17.26 2.79
C ASN A 243 -20.42 16.98 4.29
N GLY A 244 -19.35 16.84 5.07
CA GLY A 244 -19.42 16.48 6.49
C GLY A 244 -19.72 15.00 6.75
N GLU A 245 -19.57 14.14 5.73
CA GLU A 245 -19.89 12.70 5.80
C GLU A 245 -18.63 11.83 5.88
N LEU A 246 -18.73 10.70 6.58
CA LEU A 246 -17.64 9.72 6.64
C LEU A 246 -17.53 8.94 5.31
N PRO A 247 -16.32 8.78 4.75
CA PRO A 247 -16.06 7.92 3.62
C PRO A 247 -16.42 6.45 3.87
N ASP A 248 -16.63 5.70 2.79
CA ASP A 248 -16.78 4.24 2.88
C ASP A 248 -15.46 3.58 3.34
N PRO A 249 -15.54 2.47 4.09
CA PRO A 249 -14.35 1.76 4.52
C PRO A 249 -13.67 1.07 3.32
N THR A 250 -12.39 1.38 3.07
CA THR A 250 -11.59 0.77 1.98
C THR A 250 -10.53 -0.22 2.49
N VAL A 251 -10.88 -0.91 3.56
CA VAL A 251 -9.99 -1.80 4.32
C VAL A 251 -9.60 -3.02 3.47
N LYS A 252 -8.35 -3.06 3.02
CA LYS A 252 -7.77 -4.23 2.32
C LYS A 252 -7.13 -5.25 3.27
N SER A 253 -7.07 -4.95 4.56
CA SER A 253 -6.42 -5.77 5.58
C SER A 253 -7.22 -5.70 6.90
N PRO A 254 -7.85 -6.82 7.33
CA PRO A 254 -8.58 -6.89 8.60
C PRO A 254 -7.75 -6.45 9.81
N HIS A 255 -6.43 -6.62 9.73
CA HIS A 255 -5.48 -6.22 10.77
C HIS A 255 -5.52 -4.72 11.06
N ILE A 256 -5.75 -3.87 10.06
CA ILE A 256 -5.82 -2.41 10.24
C ILE A 256 -6.93 -2.07 11.24
N CYS A 257 -8.13 -2.62 11.03
CA CYS A 257 -9.27 -2.36 11.92
C CYS A 257 -9.11 -3.00 13.30
N ALA A 258 -8.44 -4.14 13.39
CA ALA A 258 -8.25 -4.85 14.64
C ALA A 258 -7.20 -4.20 15.56
N SER A 259 -6.04 -3.87 15.00
CA SER A 259 -4.84 -3.57 15.79
C SER A 259 -4.32 -2.13 15.67
N PHE A 260 -4.45 -1.51 14.50
CA PHE A 260 -3.77 -0.23 14.21
C PHE A 260 -4.68 1.00 14.16
N CYS A 261 -5.96 0.85 13.81
CA CYS A 261 -6.84 1.99 13.59
C CYS A 261 -7.11 2.76 14.90
N PRO A 262 -6.67 4.02 15.04
CA PRO A 262 -6.88 4.82 16.24
C PRO A 262 -8.34 5.26 16.39
N TYR A 263 -9.14 5.14 15.33
CA TYR A 263 -10.56 5.44 15.32
C TYR A 263 -11.45 4.21 15.49
N ARG A 264 -10.87 3.04 15.83
CA ARG A 264 -11.65 1.80 15.96
C ARG A 264 -12.82 1.93 16.93
N GLY A 265 -12.67 2.75 17.97
CA GLY A 265 -13.70 2.97 18.99
C GLY A 265 -14.92 3.74 18.48
N TYR A 266 -14.77 4.54 17.40
CA TYR A 266 -15.86 5.27 16.77
C TYR A 266 -16.45 4.52 15.57
N CYS A 267 -15.64 3.69 14.93
CA CYS A 267 -16.01 3.00 13.70
C CYS A 267 -16.80 1.72 13.97
N GLU A 268 -18.02 1.61 13.44
CA GLU A 268 -18.85 0.39 13.52
C GLU A 268 -18.08 -0.88 13.10
N TYR A 269 -17.31 -0.83 12.01
CA TYR A 269 -16.47 -1.93 11.57
C TYR A 269 -15.33 -2.21 12.55
N GLY A 270 -14.69 -1.16 13.07
CA GLY A 270 -13.63 -1.27 14.06
C GLY A 270 -14.12 -1.90 15.37
N GLN A 271 -15.30 -1.52 15.84
CA GLN A 271 -15.95 -2.08 17.03
C GLN A 271 -16.31 -3.56 16.84
N VAL A 272 -16.81 -3.95 15.65
CA VAL A 272 -17.08 -5.34 15.26
C VAL A 272 -15.79 -6.19 15.36
N TYR A 273 -14.68 -5.70 14.82
CA TYR A 273 -13.38 -6.38 14.94
C TYR A 273 -12.88 -6.44 16.39
N ALA A 274 -12.94 -5.32 17.14
CA ALA A 274 -12.45 -5.23 18.51
C ALA A 274 -13.25 -6.12 19.48
N ALA A 275 -14.55 -6.28 19.26
CA ALA A 275 -15.39 -7.14 20.08
C ALA A 275 -15.20 -8.64 19.81
N GLY A 276 -14.28 -9.02 18.89
CA GLY A 276 -14.17 -10.39 18.39
C GLY A 276 -15.42 -10.87 17.65
N LYS A 277 -16.42 -9.99 17.49
CA LYS A 277 -17.66 -10.23 16.76
C LYS A 277 -17.41 -9.99 15.29
N ILE A 278 -16.48 -10.73 14.70
CA ILE A 278 -16.64 -11.00 13.28
C ILE A 278 -17.91 -11.85 13.22
N LYS A 279 -19.06 -11.22 12.97
CA LYS A 279 -20.05 -11.89 12.15
C LYS A 279 -19.25 -12.27 10.91
N LYS A 280 -18.90 -13.55 10.79
CA LYS A 280 -18.69 -14.13 9.47
C LYS A 280 -20.04 -13.98 8.78
N GLU A 281 -20.28 -12.80 8.21
CA GLU A 281 -21.13 -12.70 7.05
C GLU A 281 -20.21 -12.93 5.84
N ALA A 282 -19.63 -14.12 5.68
CA ALA A 282 -20.25 -15.14 4.86
C ALA A 282 -21.42 -15.88 5.54
N LYS A 283 -22.55 -15.18 5.71
CA LYS A 283 -23.83 -15.85 5.72
C LYS A 283 -23.99 -16.28 4.28
N ARG A 284 -23.99 -17.60 4.06
CA ARG A 284 -24.58 -18.21 2.87
C ARG A 284 -25.83 -17.38 2.51
N ARG A 285 -25.93 -16.90 1.28
CA ARG A 285 -27.17 -16.29 0.82
C ARG A 285 -28.32 -17.27 1.16
N PRO A 286 -29.51 -16.80 1.56
CA PRO A 286 -30.63 -17.71 1.77
C PRO A 286 -30.77 -18.67 0.58
N ALA A 287 -31.10 -19.94 0.81
CA ALA A 287 -31.13 -20.95 -0.24
C ALA A 287 -31.97 -20.52 -1.47
N TRP A 288 -33.02 -19.71 -1.23
CA TRP A 288 -33.85 -19.13 -2.29
C TRP A 288 -33.10 -18.13 -3.19
N VAL A 289 -32.14 -17.36 -2.68
CA VAL A 289 -31.31 -16.43 -3.47
C VAL A 289 -30.32 -17.20 -4.35
N TYR A 290 -29.78 -18.33 -3.88
CA TYR A 290 -29.02 -19.23 -4.75
C TYR A 290 -29.91 -19.90 -5.79
N LYS A 291 -31.14 -20.27 -5.42
CA LYS A 291 -32.13 -20.88 -6.32
C LYS A 291 -32.59 -19.88 -7.40
N GLU A 292 -32.80 -18.62 -7.05
CA GLU A 292 -33.08 -17.53 -7.99
C GLU A 292 -31.89 -17.19 -8.86
N ALA A 293 -30.69 -17.02 -8.29
CA ALA A 293 -29.49 -16.77 -9.08
C ALA A 293 -29.16 -17.93 -10.03
N LYS A 294 -29.43 -19.19 -9.63
CA LYS A 294 -29.30 -20.38 -10.50
C LYS A 294 -30.38 -20.37 -11.59
N LYS A 295 -31.62 -19.97 -11.27
CA LYS A 295 -32.69 -19.80 -12.27
C LYS A 295 -32.37 -18.68 -13.26
N GLU A 296 -31.92 -17.50 -12.80
CA GLU A 296 -31.53 -16.38 -13.66
C GLU A 296 -30.32 -16.72 -14.52
N ALA A 297 -29.32 -17.42 -13.97
CA ALA A 297 -28.17 -17.90 -14.73
C ALA A 297 -28.58 -18.94 -15.78
N GLU A 298 -29.49 -19.86 -15.45
CA GLU A 298 -30.06 -20.84 -16.39
C GLU A 298 -30.90 -20.14 -17.48
N GLN A 299 -31.67 -19.12 -17.11
CA GLN A 299 -32.52 -18.35 -18.04
C GLN A 299 -31.67 -17.51 -18.99
N LYS A 300 -30.62 -16.84 -18.49
CA LYS A 300 -29.62 -16.14 -19.31
C LYS A 300 -28.84 -17.11 -20.18
N ARG A 301 -28.51 -18.30 -19.68
CA ARG A 301 -27.84 -19.34 -20.50
C ARG A 301 -28.75 -19.80 -21.63
N ARG A 302 -30.03 -20.08 -21.36
CA ARG A 302 -31.01 -20.44 -22.41
C ARG A 302 -31.19 -19.32 -23.42
N GLN A 303 -31.27 -18.06 -22.99
CA GLN A 303 -31.28 -16.92 -23.91
C GLN A 303 -30.00 -16.85 -24.75
N MET A 304 -28.84 -17.13 -24.16
CA MET A 304 -27.56 -17.16 -24.89
C MET A 304 -27.46 -18.39 -25.83
N GLU A 305 -28.09 -19.51 -25.50
CA GLU A 305 -28.22 -20.70 -26.36
C GLU A 305 -29.19 -20.43 -27.53
N GLU A 306 -30.32 -19.75 -27.28
CA GLU A 306 -31.29 -19.31 -28.31
C GLU A 306 -30.71 -18.26 -29.26
N LEU A 307 -29.86 -17.37 -28.74
CA LEU A 307 -29.10 -16.39 -29.52
C LEU A 307 -27.88 -17.01 -30.21
N GLY A 308 -27.60 -18.31 -30.03
CA GLY A 308 -26.49 -19.03 -30.65
C GLY A 308 -25.10 -18.64 -30.13
N VAL A 309 -25.03 -17.90 -29.02
CA VAL A 309 -23.79 -17.40 -28.40
C VAL A 309 -23.06 -18.51 -27.64
N VAL A 310 -23.78 -19.52 -27.13
CA VAL A 310 -23.24 -20.66 -26.37
C VAL A 310 -23.90 -21.95 -26.84
N GLN A 311 -23.15 -23.05 -26.94
CA GLN A 311 -23.72 -24.34 -27.36
C GLN A 311 -24.67 -24.94 -26.30
N PRO A 312 -25.81 -25.55 -26.70
CA PRO A 312 -26.73 -26.20 -25.79
C PRO A 312 -26.07 -27.36 -25.05
N ARG A 313 -26.32 -27.49 -23.74
CA ARG A 313 -25.84 -28.66 -22.97
C ARG A 313 -26.59 -29.92 -23.41
N LEU A 314 -25.83 -30.94 -23.81
CA LEU A 314 -26.34 -32.25 -24.26
C LEU A 314 -26.73 -33.21 -23.11
N ILE A 315 -26.54 -32.82 -21.83
CA ILE A 315 -26.76 -33.70 -20.68
C ILE A 315 -27.55 -32.92 -19.61
N SER A 316 -28.71 -33.46 -19.23
CA SER A 316 -29.46 -33.03 -18.04
C SER A 316 -28.68 -33.39 -16.77
N ASP A 317 -28.54 -32.44 -15.84
CA ASP A 317 -27.91 -32.68 -14.54
C ASP A 317 -28.53 -33.93 -13.88
N PRO A 318 -27.73 -34.85 -13.29
CA PRO A 318 -28.26 -36.04 -12.66
C PRO A 318 -29.14 -35.68 -11.47
N PRO A 319 -30.19 -36.47 -11.16
CA PRO A 319 -31.14 -36.15 -10.11
C PRO A 319 -30.43 -36.02 -8.76
N ASP A 320 -30.70 -34.91 -8.07
CA ASP A 320 -30.18 -34.63 -6.72
C ASP A 320 -30.60 -35.78 -5.78
N PHE A 321 -29.65 -36.64 -5.38
CA PHE A 321 -29.86 -37.54 -4.27
C PHE A 321 -29.75 -36.73 -2.98
N GLU A 322 -30.89 -36.45 -2.34
CA GLU A 322 -30.93 -35.83 -1.03
C GLU A 322 -30.26 -36.72 0.03
N LYS A 323 -29.11 -36.26 0.57
CA LYS A 323 -28.85 -36.13 2.02
C LYS A 323 -27.61 -35.28 2.30
#